data_AF-A0AAX4HRJ7-F1
#
_entry.id   AF-A0AAX4HRJ7-F1
#
_cell.length_a   1.000
_cell.length_b   1.000
_cell.length_c   1.000
_cell.angle_alpha   90.00
_cell.angle_beta   90.00
_cell.angle_gamma   90.00
#
_symmetry.space_group_name_H-M   'P 1'
#
loop_
_entity.id
_entity.type
_entity.pdbx_description
1 polymer ?
#
loop_
_entity_poly.entity_id
_entity_poly.type
_entity_poly.pdbx_seq_one_letter_code
_entity_poly.pdbx_strand_id
1 'polypeptide(L)'
;MIPRIALVGMPNVGKTALFNKLTGSFQRVANFPGVTVEKKTGWVSEGGEKIIEVIDLPGIYSLDATTLDEKVTKDFLLKKESQSSADLFVLVLDATNLEKSLFLAFQLKQLGYPLIIALNLFDEAKKRQFSINLDEFAKQLNAIVVPTSASTGEGVSDLVKALKTELSKKQKLELNMPEHAQKVFRSPAYVNGIFKSIDGLLKDVTITPLKPDTFSERIDSLVLHPVWGIVILFSLLILVFQTLFTWASPLMDGIEAMFGFVGEMASTYIDNELLKSLIVDGIISGVGGVLVFLPQIVLLFLFIQFLEDLGYLGRAAFLMDSFMRKIGLPGKSVIPLLSSHACAIPGILSTRVIDNYRERLITMLVIPLTTCSARLPVYAILIGALIPNVAVFGLPWLKLPGLVLFGLYMLGFVSALVVSLVFKKTLPHSSPSMLLMELPPYRVPKIKNLLLVMKNKAMIFLKKAGGIILVISIVIWVLVTFPQKDGVSHIEESYAASIGHVFEPVFRPLGFDWRITTALIPSIGAREVVVSALSMVLSIEEGAEGFEKNMSAALVQQFGLGTLVALLIWFVFAPQCISTFAVMKRETDSIKWPLIMVSYTLALAYLFAFLARMLINLWF
;
A
#
# COMPACT_ATOMS: atom_id res chain seq x y z
N MET A 1 38.86 -21.20 9.86
CA MET A 1 37.74 -20.29 9.54
C MET A 1 36.46 -21.12 9.65
N ILE A 2 35.43 -20.63 10.34
CA ILE A 2 34.16 -21.36 10.47
C ILE A 2 33.51 -21.41 9.07
N PRO A 3 33.09 -22.58 8.57
CA PRO A 3 32.45 -22.69 7.26
C PRO A 3 31.13 -21.92 7.24
N ARG A 4 30.84 -21.31 6.09
CA ARG A 4 29.67 -20.46 5.85
C ARG A 4 28.71 -21.14 4.90
N ILE A 5 27.45 -21.24 5.29
CA ILE A 5 26.37 -21.69 4.42
C ILE A 5 25.36 -20.57 4.19
N ALA A 6 24.73 -20.56 3.02
CA ALA A 6 23.63 -19.66 2.72
C ALA A 6 22.34 -20.44 2.46
N LEU A 7 21.27 -20.07 3.16
CA LEU A 7 19.92 -20.58 2.89
C LEU A 7 19.32 -19.79 1.73
N VAL A 8 18.91 -20.49 0.69
CA VAL A 8 18.27 -19.95 -0.52
C VAL A 8 16.92 -20.64 -0.68
N GLY A 9 15.91 -19.93 -1.15
CA GLY A 9 14.60 -20.52 -1.43
C GLY A 9 13.58 -19.46 -1.80
N MET A 10 12.40 -19.89 -2.23
CA MET A 10 11.29 -18.96 -2.46
C MET A 10 10.82 -18.32 -1.14
N PRO A 11 10.12 -17.17 -1.18
CA PRO A 11 9.39 -16.68 -0.02
C PRO A 11 8.43 -17.73 0.54
N ASN A 12 8.21 -17.73 1.85
CA ASN A 12 7.25 -18.59 2.55
C ASN A 12 7.50 -20.12 2.56
N VAL A 13 8.60 -20.63 1.99
CA VAL A 13 8.99 -22.07 2.08
C VAL A 13 9.48 -22.51 3.47
N GLY A 14 9.27 -21.68 4.50
CA GLY A 14 9.73 -21.91 5.87
C GLY A 14 11.24 -21.70 6.09
N LYS A 15 11.93 -21.01 5.18
CA LYS A 15 13.37 -20.69 5.28
C LYS A 15 13.76 -20.02 6.61
N THR A 16 13.07 -18.96 7.02
CA THR A 16 13.36 -18.27 8.29
C THR A 16 13.01 -19.11 9.52
N ALA A 17 12.00 -19.99 9.42
CA ALA A 17 11.70 -20.93 10.50
C ALA A 17 12.80 -21.99 10.64
N LEU A 18 13.30 -22.51 9.52
CA LEU A 18 14.42 -23.44 9.48
C LEU A 18 15.72 -22.78 9.99
N PHE A 19 15.98 -21.53 9.59
CA PHE A 19 17.08 -20.71 10.11
C PHE A 19 17.02 -20.63 11.64
N ASN A 20 15.89 -20.21 12.20
CA ASN A 20 15.72 -20.11 13.66
C ASN A 20 15.92 -21.46 14.35
N LYS A 21 15.52 -22.56 13.72
CA LYS A 21 15.69 -23.91 14.28
C LYS A 21 17.15 -24.38 14.24
N LEU A 22 17.90 -23.99 13.23
CA LEU A 22 19.33 -24.28 13.09
C LEU A 22 20.20 -23.45 14.05
N THR A 23 19.87 -22.17 14.25
CA THR A 23 20.74 -21.22 14.98
C THR A 23 20.31 -20.97 16.42
N GLY A 24 19.05 -21.25 16.78
CA GLY A 24 18.51 -20.95 18.10
C GLY A 24 18.66 -19.47 18.46
N SER A 25 19.23 -19.20 19.65
CA SER A 25 19.48 -17.84 20.15
C SER A 25 20.74 -17.18 19.57
N PHE A 26 21.61 -17.92 18.88
CA PHE A 26 22.88 -17.40 18.35
C PHE A 26 22.70 -16.75 16.98
N GLN A 27 21.98 -15.63 16.94
CA GLN A 27 21.70 -14.88 15.71
C GLN A 27 22.02 -13.39 15.85
N ARG A 28 22.34 -12.76 14.72
CA ARG A 28 22.57 -11.33 14.56
C ARG A 28 21.86 -10.85 13.30
N VAL A 29 21.29 -9.64 13.39
CA VAL A 29 20.67 -8.96 12.25
C VAL A 29 21.52 -7.74 11.92
N ALA A 30 21.97 -7.66 10.68
CA ALA A 30 22.67 -6.52 10.09
C ALA A 30 22.00 -6.16 8.76
N ASN A 31 22.58 -5.24 8.00
CA ASN A 31 22.17 -4.97 6.63
C ASN A 31 23.22 -5.48 5.66
N PHE A 32 22.82 -5.85 4.44
CA PHE A 32 23.77 -6.09 3.36
C PHE A 32 24.51 -4.79 3.00
N PRO A 33 25.79 -4.85 2.59
CA PRO A 33 26.55 -3.66 2.23
C PRO A 33 25.84 -2.80 1.17
N GLY A 34 25.73 -1.49 1.41
CA GLY A 34 25.19 -0.53 0.44
C GLY A 34 23.68 -0.59 0.20
N VAL A 35 22.92 -1.40 0.95
CA VAL A 35 21.46 -1.52 0.79
C VAL A 35 20.74 -1.63 2.14
N THR A 36 19.45 -1.32 2.18
CA THR A 36 18.60 -1.41 3.38
C THR A 36 18.02 -2.82 3.62
N VAL A 37 18.51 -3.84 2.90
CA VAL A 37 18.00 -5.20 2.99
C VAL A 37 18.60 -5.89 4.22
N GLU A 38 17.74 -6.46 5.08
CA GLU A 38 18.17 -7.16 6.29
C GLU A 38 18.99 -8.41 5.94
N LYS A 39 20.14 -8.57 6.59
CA LYS A 39 21.02 -9.73 6.57
C LYS A 39 20.95 -10.42 7.92
N LYS A 40 20.30 -11.58 7.99
CA LYS A 40 20.28 -12.43 9.20
C LYS A 40 21.40 -13.44 9.12
N THR A 41 22.23 -13.47 10.15
CA THR A 41 23.35 -14.41 10.30
C THR A 41 23.22 -15.10 11.65
N GLY A 42 23.51 -16.38 11.71
CA GLY A 42 23.54 -17.10 12.97
C GLY A 42 24.51 -18.27 12.94
N TRP A 43 24.65 -18.97 14.05
CA TRP A 43 25.58 -20.09 14.15
C TRP A 43 24.86 -21.34 14.59
N VAL A 44 25.10 -22.44 13.88
CA VAL A 44 24.83 -23.77 14.41
C VAL A 44 25.85 -24.04 15.51
N SER A 45 25.38 -24.39 16.70
CA SER A 45 26.23 -24.70 17.85
C SER A 45 26.05 -26.15 18.29
N GLU A 46 27.14 -26.84 18.59
CA GLU A 46 27.15 -28.18 19.15
C GLU A 46 28.08 -28.18 20.38
N GLY A 47 27.58 -28.63 21.53
CA GLY A 47 28.36 -28.53 22.78
C GLY A 47 28.73 -27.10 23.22
N GLY A 48 28.06 -26.07 22.67
CA GLY A 48 28.38 -24.65 22.93
C GLY A 48 29.40 -24.05 21.97
N GLU A 49 30.05 -24.85 21.12
CA GLU A 49 30.98 -24.36 20.10
C GLU A 49 30.27 -24.06 18.78
N LYS A 50 30.66 -22.95 18.14
CA LYS A 50 30.10 -22.52 16.85
C LYS A 50 30.78 -23.28 15.71
N ILE A 51 30.02 -24.14 15.05
CA ILE A 51 30.56 -25.05 14.03
C ILE A 51 30.29 -24.61 12.59
N ILE A 52 29.16 -23.94 12.34
CA ILE A 52 28.76 -23.48 11.00
C ILE A 52 28.10 -22.11 11.13
N GLU A 53 28.52 -21.16 10.31
CA GLU A 53 27.83 -19.87 10.16
C GLU A 53 26.75 -20.00 9.08
N VAL A 54 25.52 -19.63 9.42
CA VAL A 54 24.33 -19.69 8.55
C VAL A 54 23.94 -18.28 8.18
N ILE A 55 23.77 -18.01 6.88
CA ILE A 55 23.30 -16.75 6.34
C ILE A 55 21.90 -16.98 5.76
N ASP A 56 20.91 -16.24 6.22
CA ASP A 56 19.57 -16.25 5.64
C ASP A 56 19.51 -15.24 4.49
N LEU A 57 19.45 -15.70 3.24
CA LEU A 57 19.30 -14.80 2.08
C LEU A 57 17.83 -14.45 1.88
N PRO A 58 17.50 -13.23 1.42
CA PRO A 58 16.12 -12.90 1.02
C PRO A 58 15.55 -13.92 0.03
N GLY A 59 14.26 -14.22 0.15
CA GLY A 59 13.61 -15.22 -0.69
C GLY A 59 13.53 -14.77 -2.15
N ILE A 60 13.78 -15.67 -3.09
CA ILE A 60 13.72 -15.39 -4.53
C ILE A 60 12.89 -16.44 -5.27
N TYR A 61 12.08 -16.03 -6.23
CA TYR A 61 11.33 -16.96 -7.08
C TYR A 61 12.16 -17.48 -8.25
N SER A 62 13.08 -16.65 -8.75
CA SER A 62 13.97 -16.99 -9.84
C SER A 62 15.25 -16.16 -9.77
N LEU A 63 16.23 -16.50 -10.60
CA LEU A 63 17.42 -15.68 -10.83
C LEU A 63 17.14 -14.40 -11.65
N ASP A 64 15.89 -14.13 -12.01
CA ASP A 64 15.47 -12.85 -12.54
C ASP A 64 15.00 -11.93 -11.40
N ALA A 65 15.93 -11.13 -10.87
CA ALA A 65 15.63 -10.21 -9.79
C ALA A 65 14.81 -9.01 -10.26
N THR A 66 13.63 -8.86 -9.67
CA THR A 66 12.70 -7.73 -9.88
C THR A 66 12.66 -6.78 -8.68
N THR A 67 12.95 -7.29 -7.49
CA THR A 67 13.00 -6.53 -6.23
C THR A 67 14.44 -6.31 -5.76
N LEU A 68 14.63 -5.36 -4.83
CA LEU A 68 15.94 -5.13 -4.19
C LEU A 68 16.41 -6.37 -3.42
N ASP A 69 15.49 -7.00 -2.68
CA ASP A 69 15.72 -8.24 -1.94
C ASP A 69 16.19 -9.37 -2.87
N GLU A 70 15.51 -9.56 -4.00
CA GLU A 70 15.89 -10.56 -5.00
C GLU A 70 17.25 -10.23 -5.64
N LYS A 71 17.53 -8.94 -5.86
CA LYS A 71 18.78 -8.48 -6.44
C LYS A 71 19.96 -8.80 -5.52
N VAL A 72 19.80 -8.58 -4.20
CA VAL A 72 20.82 -8.92 -3.20
C VAL A 72 21.12 -10.42 -3.21
N THR A 73 20.09 -11.27 -3.15
CA THR A 73 20.28 -12.73 -3.19
C THR A 73 20.93 -13.17 -4.49
N LYS A 74 20.50 -12.61 -5.63
CA LYS A 74 21.10 -12.88 -6.94
C LYS A 74 22.57 -12.47 -6.99
N ASP A 75 22.91 -11.25 -6.60
CA ASP A 75 24.29 -10.76 -6.65
C ASP A 75 25.19 -11.53 -5.67
N PHE A 76 24.65 -11.97 -4.53
CA PHE A 76 25.31 -12.88 -3.58
C PHE A 76 25.58 -14.25 -4.20
N LEU A 77 24.58 -14.85 -4.87
CA LEU A 77 24.74 -16.10 -5.60
C LEU A 77 25.81 -15.95 -6.68
N LEU A 78 25.72 -14.92 -7.52
CA LEU A 78 26.64 -14.70 -8.64
C LEU A 78 28.06 -14.25 -8.25
N LYS A 79 28.41 -14.22 -6.96
CA LYS A 79 29.73 -13.85 -6.42
C LYS A 79 30.28 -12.51 -6.96
N LYS A 80 29.41 -11.53 -7.23
CA LYS A 80 29.86 -10.21 -7.74
C LYS A 80 30.64 -9.40 -6.70
N GLU A 81 30.48 -9.71 -5.42
CA GLU A 81 31.23 -9.08 -4.33
C GLU A 81 32.21 -10.07 -3.68
N SER A 82 33.49 -9.75 -3.72
CA SER A 82 34.60 -10.59 -3.25
C SER A 82 34.63 -10.82 -1.73
N GLN A 83 33.80 -10.12 -0.94
CA GLN A 83 33.84 -10.14 0.53
C GLN A 83 32.72 -10.97 1.18
N SER A 84 31.73 -11.47 0.42
CA SER A 84 30.55 -12.15 0.96
C SER A 84 30.23 -13.46 0.23
N SER A 85 31.16 -14.43 0.23
CA SER A 85 30.90 -15.76 -0.34
C SER A 85 30.48 -16.77 0.73
N ALA A 86 29.50 -17.62 0.40
CA ALA A 86 29.21 -18.86 1.12
C ALA A 86 30.03 -20.02 0.53
N ASP A 87 30.41 -20.96 1.39
CA ASP A 87 31.09 -22.20 0.99
C ASP A 87 30.10 -23.21 0.38
N LEU A 88 28.84 -23.15 0.81
CA LEU A 88 27.77 -24.04 0.36
C LEU A 88 26.41 -23.36 0.38
N PHE A 89 25.54 -23.75 -0.54
CA PHE A 89 24.16 -23.27 -0.62
C PHE A 89 23.19 -24.38 -0.24
N VAL A 90 22.24 -24.06 0.64
CA VAL A 90 21.15 -24.94 1.02
C VAL A 90 19.87 -24.40 0.41
N LEU A 91 19.32 -25.15 -0.54
CA LEU A 91 18.07 -24.81 -1.19
C LEU A 91 16.89 -25.35 -0.37
N VAL A 92 16.11 -24.45 0.21
CA VAL A 92 14.90 -24.80 0.94
C VAL A 92 13.74 -24.86 -0.05
N LEU A 93 13.14 -26.03 -0.20
CA LEU A 93 11.96 -26.28 -1.05
C LEU A 93 10.73 -26.55 -0.19
N ASP A 94 9.55 -26.16 -0.66
CA ASP A 94 8.28 -26.49 -0.02
C ASP A 94 7.75 -27.83 -0.55
N ALA A 95 7.63 -28.84 0.32
CA ALA A 95 7.09 -30.15 -0.01
C ALA A 95 5.61 -30.11 -0.43
N THR A 96 4.86 -29.11 0.01
CA THR A 96 3.45 -28.91 -0.35
C THR A 96 3.28 -28.16 -1.67
N ASN A 97 4.36 -27.65 -2.25
CA ASN A 97 4.33 -26.89 -3.50
C ASN A 97 5.66 -27.04 -4.26
N LEU A 98 5.97 -28.30 -4.60
CA LEU A 98 7.23 -28.71 -5.19
C LEU A 98 7.46 -28.13 -6.59
N GLU A 99 6.43 -28.10 -7.44
CA GLU A 99 6.54 -27.67 -8.85
C GLU A 99 7.15 -26.27 -8.97
N LYS A 100 6.61 -25.30 -8.20
CA LYS A 100 7.11 -23.93 -8.19
C LYS A 100 8.50 -23.84 -7.56
N SER A 101 8.72 -24.53 -6.45
CA SER A 101 9.99 -24.54 -5.73
C SER A 101 11.14 -25.10 -6.61
N LEU A 102 10.83 -26.09 -7.45
CA LEU A 102 11.79 -26.73 -8.36
C LEU A 102 12.28 -25.81 -9.47
N PHE A 103 11.53 -24.77 -9.84
CA PHE A 103 11.97 -23.81 -10.85
C PHE A 103 13.32 -23.18 -10.49
N LEU A 104 13.47 -22.74 -9.23
CA LEU A 104 14.73 -22.21 -8.72
C LEU A 104 15.81 -23.30 -8.64
N ALA A 105 15.45 -24.54 -8.28
CA ALA A 105 16.38 -25.67 -8.22
C ALA A 105 17.03 -25.96 -9.58
N PHE A 106 16.23 -25.98 -10.65
CA PHE A 106 16.73 -26.19 -12.01
C PHE A 106 17.65 -25.05 -12.47
N GLN A 107 17.34 -23.80 -12.12
CA GLN A 107 18.20 -22.66 -12.44
C GLN A 107 19.56 -22.75 -11.72
N LEU A 108 19.56 -23.11 -10.43
CA LEU A 108 20.81 -23.29 -9.67
C LEU A 108 21.61 -24.52 -10.16
N LYS A 109 20.91 -25.60 -10.56
CA LYS A 109 21.53 -26.77 -11.20
C LYS A 109 22.24 -26.41 -12.50
N GLN A 110 21.62 -25.58 -13.35
CA GLN A 110 22.24 -25.10 -14.60
C GLN A 110 23.49 -24.24 -14.37
N LEU A 111 23.56 -23.53 -13.25
CA LEU A 111 24.74 -22.76 -12.85
C LEU A 111 25.86 -23.63 -12.24
N GLY A 112 25.62 -24.93 -12.04
CA GLY A 112 26.60 -25.88 -11.51
C GLY A 112 26.78 -25.84 -9.99
N TYR A 113 25.80 -25.31 -9.24
CA TYR A 113 25.86 -25.37 -7.77
C TYR A 113 25.69 -26.82 -7.28
N PRO A 114 26.51 -27.29 -6.31
CA PRO A 114 26.21 -28.49 -5.55
C PRO A 114 24.98 -28.19 -4.68
N LEU A 115 23.90 -28.92 -4.94
CA LEU A 115 22.61 -28.68 -4.30
C LEU A 115 22.45 -29.58 -3.08
N ILE A 116 22.41 -28.96 -1.89
CA ILE A 116 21.76 -29.57 -0.73
C ILE A 116 20.35 -29.01 -0.65
N ILE A 117 19.37 -29.89 -0.73
CA ILE A 117 17.95 -29.57 -0.72
C ILE A 117 17.38 -29.90 0.66
N ALA A 118 16.92 -28.88 1.38
CA ALA A 118 16.08 -29.04 2.55
C ALA A 118 14.61 -29.04 2.10
N LEU A 119 14.02 -30.21 1.94
CA LEU A 119 12.62 -30.36 1.55
C LEU A 119 11.73 -30.14 2.77
N ASN A 120 11.33 -28.89 3.00
CA ASN A 120 10.67 -28.41 4.20
C ASN A 120 9.14 -28.57 4.12
N LEU A 121 8.43 -28.35 5.24
CA LEU A 121 6.98 -28.56 5.38
C LEU A 121 6.56 -30.01 5.11
N PHE A 122 7.48 -30.95 5.34
CA PHE A 122 7.25 -32.37 5.08
C PHE A 122 6.19 -32.96 6.04
N ASP A 123 5.98 -32.36 7.21
CA ASP A 123 4.89 -32.71 8.14
C ASP A 123 3.51 -32.38 7.58
N GLU A 124 3.35 -31.23 6.91
CA GLU A 124 2.10 -30.86 6.23
C GLU A 124 1.86 -31.74 5.00
N ALA A 125 2.91 -32.04 4.25
CA ALA A 125 2.83 -32.93 3.10
C ALA A 125 2.38 -34.35 3.52
N LYS A 126 2.97 -34.91 4.60
CA LYS A 126 2.54 -36.19 5.20
C LYS A 126 1.06 -36.17 5.62
N LYS A 127 0.59 -35.09 6.26
CA LYS A 127 -0.83 -34.94 6.64
C LYS A 127 -1.78 -34.98 5.44
N ARG A 128 -1.33 -34.50 4.28
CA ARG A 128 -2.07 -34.55 3.00
C ARG A 128 -1.87 -35.85 2.22
N GLN A 129 -1.29 -36.89 2.84
CA GLN A 129 -1.00 -38.20 2.24
C GLN A 129 -0.04 -38.12 1.04
N PHE A 130 0.79 -37.08 0.97
CA PHE A 130 1.83 -36.96 -0.06
C PHE A 130 2.99 -37.91 0.21
N SER A 131 3.42 -38.62 -0.83
CA SER A 131 4.57 -39.52 -0.77
C SER A 131 5.41 -39.35 -2.03
N ILE A 132 6.72 -39.21 -1.83
CA ILE A 132 7.72 -38.98 -2.88
C ILE A 132 8.88 -39.96 -2.67
N ASN A 133 9.39 -40.51 -3.76
CA ASN A 133 10.61 -41.31 -3.76
C ASN A 133 11.83 -40.37 -3.62
N LEU A 134 12.32 -40.21 -2.39
CA LEU A 134 13.44 -39.31 -2.07
C LEU A 134 14.75 -39.73 -2.76
N ASP A 135 14.98 -41.04 -2.93
CA ASP A 135 16.20 -41.56 -3.55
C ASP A 135 16.26 -41.22 -5.04
N GLU A 136 15.14 -41.42 -5.75
CA GLU A 136 15.04 -41.07 -7.17
C GLU A 136 15.07 -39.55 -7.37
N PHE A 137 14.42 -38.79 -6.47
CA PHE A 137 14.44 -37.34 -6.49
C PHE A 137 15.85 -36.77 -6.29
N ALA A 138 16.62 -37.34 -5.36
CA ALA A 138 18.02 -37.00 -5.15
C ALA A 138 18.89 -37.30 -6.38
N LYS A 139 18.69 -38.48 -7.01
CA LYS A 139 19.44 -38.89 -8.21
C LYS A 139 19.18 -37.98 -9.40
N GLN A 140 17.92 -37.72 -9.74
CA GLN A 140 17.59 -36.92 -10.93
C GLN A 140 18.02 -35.45 -10.80
N LEU A 141 17.97 -34.89 -9.58
CA LEU A 141 18.47 -33.55 -9.32
C LEU A 141 20.00 -33.48 -9.16
N ASN A 142 20.67 -34.63 -9.01
CA ASN A 142 22.07 -34.73 -8.62
C ASN A 142 22.35 -33.90 -7.35
N ALA A 143 21.51 -34.10 -6.34
CA ALA A 143 21.44 -33.29 -5.14
C ALA A 143 21.28 -34.17 -3.89
N ILE A 144 21.74 -33.67 -2.74
CA ILE A 144 21.44 -34.31 -1.46
C ILE A 144 20.11 -33.78 -0.97
N VAL A 145 19.10 -34.63 -0.83
CA VAL A 145 17.77 -34.24 -0.41
C VAL A 145 17.52 -34.71 1.01
N VAL A 146 17.19 -33.77 1.91
CA VAL A 146 16.85 -34.06 3.30
C VAL A 146 15.42 -33.57 3.56
N PRO A 147 14.45 -34.46 3.87
CA PRO A 147 13.13 -34.04 4.32
C PRO A 147 13.23 -33.37 5.68
N THR A 148 12.62 -32.20 5.84
CA THR A 148 12.69 -31.40 7.06
C THR A 148 11.32 -30.84 7.43
N SER A 149 11.14 -30.55 8.73
CA SER A 149 10.02 -29.77 9.22
C SER A 149 10.52 -28.77 10.26
N ALA A 150 10.47 -27.48 9.90
CA ALA A 150 10.87 -26.41 10.81
C ALA A 150 9.94 -26.27 12.04
N SER A 151 8.66 -26.66 11.90
CA SER A 151 7.66 -26.59 12.97
C SER A 151 7.89 -27.67 14.04
N THR A 152 8.12 -28.92 13.63
CA THR A 152 8.33 -30.06 14.54
C THR A 152 9.79 -30.23 14.93
N GLY A 153 10.72 -29.81 14.07
CA GLY A 153 12.16 -30.05 14.19
C GLY A 153 12.64 -31.37 13.56
N GLU A 154 11.75 -32.15 12.94
CA GLU A 154 12.09 -33.39 12.25
C GLU A 154 13.06 -33.13 11.09
N GLY A 155 14.09 -33.99 10.94
CA GLY A 155 15.07 -33.93 9.84
C GLY A 155 16.14 -32.82 9.94
N VAL A 156 16.03 -31.88 10.89
CA VAL A 156 17.00 -30.79 11.06
C VAL A 156 18.38 -31.33 11.46
N SER A 157 18.43 -32.35 12.34
CA SER A 157 19.68 -33.02 12.72
C SER A 157 20.37 -33.71 11.54
N ASP A 158 19.59 -34.30 10.64
CA ASP A 158 20.12 -35.01 9.47
C ASP A 158 20.61 -34.04 8.41
N LEU A 159 19.95 -32.88 8.28
CA LEU A 159 20.45 -31.78 7.47
C LEU A 159 21.81 -31.28 7.98
N VAL A 160 21.98 -31.09 9.30
CA VAL A 160 23.27 -30.69 9.88
C VAL A 160 24.36 -31.73 9.61
N LYS A 161 24.04 -33.04 9.69
CA LYS A 161 25.00 -34.10 9.32
C LYS A 161 25.39 -34.02 7.85
N ALA A 162 24.43 -33.87 6.94
CA ALA A 162 24.69 -33.73 5.51
C ALA A 162 25.58 -32.52 5.19
N LEU A 163 25.32 -31.38 5.85
CA LEU A 163 26.12 -30.16 5.71
C LEU A 163 27.57 -30.38 6.14
N LYS A 164 27.80 -31.03 7.28
CA LYS A 164 29.16 -31.34 7.77
C LYS A 164 29.92 -32.22 6.77
N THR A 165 29.26 -33.24 6.23
CA THR A 165 29.86 -34.16 5.26
C THR A 165 30.27 -33.42 3.99
N GLU A 166 29.42 -32.58 3.42
CA GLU A 166 29.76 -31.84 2.20
C GLU A 166 30.80 -30.74 2.42
N LEU A 167 30.71 -29.99 3.52
CA LEU A 167 31.69 -28.96 3.87
C LEU A 167 33.11 -29.56 4.05
N SER A 168 33.20 -30.84 4.41
CA SER A 168 34.49 -31.54 4.52
C SER A 168 35.16 -31.83 3.17
N LYS A 169 34.41 -31.86 2.06
CA LYS A 169 34.91 -32.29 0.73
C LYS A 169 35.79 -31.27 0.01
N LYS A 170 36.01 -30.05 0.54
CA LYS A 170 36.90 -28.99 0.01
C LYS A 170 36.86 -28.83 -1.54
N GLN A 171 35.70 -28.99 -2.16
CA GLN A 171 35.57 -28.85 -3.61
C GLN A 171 35.46 -27.36 -3.96
N LYS A 172 36.34 -26.86 -4.85
CA LYS A 172 36.19 -25.50 -5.38
C LYS A 172 34.99 -25.47 -6.32
N LEU A 173 34.03 -24.61 -6.00
CA LEU A 173 32.91 -24.24 -6.86
C LEU A 173 33.42 -23.51 -8.11
N GLU A 174 33.59 -24.24 -9.22
CA GLU A 174 33.76 -23.64 -10.55
C GLU A 174 32.38 -23.35 -11.15
N LEU A 175 31.98 -22.09 -11.11
CA LEU A 175 30.70 -21.65 -11.66
C LEU A 175 30.84 -21.45 -13.17
N ASN A 176 30.06 -22.20 -13.94
CA ASN A 176 29.87 -21.92 -15.36
C ASN A 176 28.84 -20.80 -15.48
N MET A 177 29.32 -19.58 -15.69
CA MET A 177 28.48 -18.40 -15.86
C MET A 177 28.34 -18.08 -17.35
N PRO A 178 27.17 -18.30 -17.98
CA PRO A 178 26.96 -17.80 -19.33
C PRO A 178 26.92 -16.27 -19.30
N GLU A 179 27.76 -15.60 -20.12
CA GLU A 179 27.79 -14.13 -20.28
C GLU A 179 26.41 -13.53 -20.64
N HIS A 180 25.46 -14.34 -21.12
CA HIS A 180 24.11 -13.93 -21.55
C HIS A 180 22.97 -14.62 -20.80
N ALA A 181 23.23 -15.26 -19.65
CA ALA A 181 22.24 -16.01 -18.88
C ALA A 181 20.94 -15.21 -18.62
N GLN A 182 21.04 -13.89 -18.41
CA GLN A 182 19.89 -13.03 -18.13
C GLN A 182 18.87 -12.91 -19.29
N LYS A 183 19.32 -12.89 -20.55
CA LYS A 183 18.40 -12.85 -21.70
C LYS A 183 17.76 -14.21 -21.95
N VAL A 184 18.52 -15.28 -21.71
CA VAL A 184 18.08 -16.67 -21.92
C VAL A 184 17.00 -17.05 -20.88
N PHE A 185 17.23 -16.74 -19.60
CA PHE A 185 16.32 -17.07 -18.50
C PHE A 185 14.95 -16.38 -18.58
N ARG A 186 14.82 -15.31 -19.39
CA ARG A 186 13.57 -14.55 -19.56
C ARG A 186 12.73 -14.98 -20.76
N SER A 187 13.26 -15.83 -21.64
CA SER A 187 12.53 -16.22 -22.84
C SER A 187 11.34 -17.13 -22.48
N PRO A 188 10.13 -16.91 -23.02
CA PRO A 188 8.98 -17.79 -22.78
C PRO A 188 9.27 -19.27 -23.10
N ALA A 189 10.09 -19.51 -24.13
CA ALA A 189 10.55 -20.84 -24.52
C ALA A 189 11.39 -21.53 -23.43
N TYR A 190 12.30 -20.79 -22.77
CA TYR A 190 13.10 -21.31 -21.68
C TYR A 190 12.24 -21.67 -20.46
N VAL A 191 11.33 -20.77 -20.06
CA VAL A 191 10.43 -20.98 -18.93
C VAL A 191 9.58 -22.23 -19.15
N ASN A 192 8.95 -22.35 -20.33
CA ASN A 192 8.17 -23.53 -20.70
C ASN A 192 9.00 -24.82 -20.73
N GLY A 193 10.26 -24.75 -21.18
CA GLY A 193 11.17 -25.89 -21.19
C GLY A 193 11.53 -26.41 -19.79
N ILE A 194 11.72 -25.49 -18.82
CA ILE A 194 11.92 -25.86 -17.43
C ILE A 194 10.67 -26.50 -16.84
N PHE A 195 9.49 -25.89 -17.00
CA PHE A 195 8.26 -26.48 -16.46
C PHE A 195 8.00 -27.89 -17.01
N LYS A 196 8.24 -28.12 -18.32
CA LYS A 196 8.17 -29.48 -18.89
C LYS A 196 9.15 -30.46 -18.25
N SER A 197 10.34 -30.00 -17.86
CA SER A 197 11.33 -30.83 -17.17
C SER A 197 10.93 -31.12 -15.72
N ILE A 198 10.33 -30.14 -15.05
CA ILE A 198 9.77 -30.28 -13.70
C ILE A 198 8.60 -31.27 -13.70
N ASP A 199 7.68 -31.16 -14.67
CA ASP A 199 6.55 -32.07 -14.83
C ASP A 199 7.02 -33.51 -15.03
N GLY A 200 8.06 -33.71 -15.85
CA GLY A 200 8.70 -35.02 -16.03
C GLY A 200 9.27 -35.57 -14.72
N LEU A 201 10.09 -34.78 -14.03
CA LEU A 201 10.68 -35.14 -12.75
C LEU A 201 9.60 -35.52 -11.72
N LEU A 202 8.59 -34.66 -11.54
CA LEU A 202 7.50 -34.89 -10.58
C LEU A 202 6.70 -36.14 -10.89
N LYS A 203 6.47 -36.44 -12.18
CA LYS A 203 5.77 -37.66 -12.60
C LYS A 203 6.54 -38.92 -12.24
N ASP A 204 7.87 -38.88 -12.31
CA ASP A 204 8.72 -40.04 -12.03
C ASP A 204 8.90 -40.28 -10.52
N VAL A 205 9.00 -39.22 -9.72
CA VAL A 205 9.29 -39.32 -8.28
C VAL A 205 8.06 -39.35 -7.37
N THR A 206 6.90 -38.88 -7.83
CA THR A 206 5.70 -38.80 -6.98
C THR A 206 4.99 -40.15 -6.92
N ILE A 207 4.90 -40.72 -5.71
CA ILE A 207 4.21 -41.99 -5.46
C ILE A 207 2.71 -41.74 -5.25
N THR A 208 2.38 -40.81 -4.35
CA THR A 208 1.01 -40.32 -4.16
C THR A 208 0.98 -38.80 -4.36
N PRO A 209 0.17 -38.29 -5.31
CA PRO A 209 0.09 -36.86 -5.56
C PRO A 209 -0.47 -36.15 -4.34
N LEU A 210 -0.03 -34.91 -4.15
CA LEU A 210 -0.51 -34.07 -3.07
C LEU A 210 -2.00 -33.82 -3.28
N LYS A 211 -2.84 -34.25 -2.32
CA LYS A 211 -4.26 -33.90 -2.36
C LYS A 211 -4.41 -32.40 -2.13
N PRO A 212 -5.18 -31.69 -2.98
CA PRO A 212 -5.47 -30.29 -2.74
C PRO A 212 -6.30 -30.13 -1.46
N ASP A 213 -6.18 -28.96 -0.84
CA ASP A 213 -6.95 -28.64 0.36
C ASP A 213 -8.43 -28.47 0.00
N THR A 214 -9.24 -29.49 0.28
CA THR A 214 -10.68 -29.53 -0.05
C THR A 214 -11.49 -28.35 0.53
N PHE A 215 -11.04 -27.74 1.64
CA PHE A 215 -11.73 -26.58 2.20
C PHE A 215 -11.40 -25.31 1.41
N SER A 216 -10.12 -25.07 1.15
CA SER A 216 -9.66 -23.94 0.34
C SER A 216 -10.22 -24.02 -1.08
N GLU A 217 -10.25 -25.19 -1.71
CA GLU A 217 -10.82 -25.37 -3.06
C GLU A 217 -12.32 -25.04 -3.13
N ARG A 218 -13.11 -25.44 -2.12
CA ARG A 218 -14.54 -25.11 -2.09
C ARG A 218 -14.76 -23.60 -2.02
N ILE A 219 -14.00 -22.90 -1.18
CA ILE A 219 -14.11 -21.44 -1.07
C ILE A 219 -13.60 -20.79 -2.36
N ASP A 220 -12.45 -21.21 -2.88
CA ASP A 220 -11.85 -20.69 -4.11
C ASP A 220 -12.78 -20.89 -5.31
N SER A 221 -13.55 -22.00 -5.38
CA SER A 221 -14.54 -22.23 -6.44
C SER A 221 -15.62 -21.14 -6.53
N LEU A 222 -15.95 -20.52 -5.38
CA LEU A 222 -16.92 -19.44 -5.29
C LEU A 222 -16.23 -18.07 -5.42
N VAL A 223 -15.13 -17.86 -4.69
CA VAL A 223 -14.41 -16.58 -4.60
C VAL A 223 -13.64 -16.23 -5.88
N LEU A 224 -13.17 -17.23 -6.63
CA LEU A 224 -12.45 -17.04 -7.90
C LEU A 224 -13.35 -17.19 -9.12
N HIS A 225 -14.64 -17.43 -8.92
CA HIS A 225 -15.58 -17.51 -10.04
C HIS A 225 -15.63 -16.18 -10.81
N PRO A 226 -15.62 -16.16 -12.15
CA PRO A 226 -15.55 -14.91 -12.94
C PRO A 226 -16.65 -13.89 -12.62
N VAL A 227 -17.86 -14.36 -12.30
CA VAL A 227 -19.00 -13.50 -11.90
C VAL A 227 -19.12 -13.39 -10.38
N TRP A 228 -19.40 -14.50 -9.69
CA TRP A 228 -19.55 -14.50 -8.22
C TRP A 228 -18.35 -13.99 -7.45
N GLY A 229 -17.13 -14.23 -7.91
CA GLY A 229 -15.93 -13.67 -7.30
C GLY A 229 -15.92 -12.14 -7.36
N ILE A 230 -16.35 -11.55 -8.49
CA ILE A 230 -16.43 -10.10 -8.65
C ILE A 230 -17.53 -9.55 -7.76
N VAL A 231 -18.70 -10.21 -7.73
CA VAL A 231 -19.80 -9.84 -6.84
C VAL A 231 -19.35 -9.88 -5.38
N ILE A 232 -18.72 -10.97 -4.93
CA ILE A 232 -18.22 -11.12 -3.55
C ILE A 232 -17.17 -10.05 -3.24
N LEU A 233 -16.25 -9.77 -4.17
CA LEU A 233 -15.25 -8.73 -3.99
C LEU A 233 -15.91 -7.37 -3.78
N PHE A 234 -16.82 -6.95 -4.66
CA PHE A 234 -17.51 -5.67 -4.53
C PHE A 234 -18.41 -5.63 -3.30
N SER A 235 -19.13 -6.71 -2.97
CA SER A 235 -19.94 -6.81 -1.75
C SER A 235 -19.10 -6.71 -0.49
N LEU A 236 -17.95 -7.39 -0.43
CA LEU A 236 -17.01 -7.30 0.69
C LEU A 236 -16.44 -5.89 0.82
N LEU A 237 -16.07 -5.25 -0.29
CA LEU A 237 -15.59 -3.87 -0.28
C LEU A 237 -16.67 -2.92 0.22
N ILE A 238 -17.89 -3.03 -0.31
CA ILE A 238 -19.05 -2.25 0.16
C ILE A 238 -19.27 -2.46 1.66
N LEU A 239 -19.20 -3.70 2.15
CA LEU A 239 -19.31 -4.00 3.57
C LEU A 239 -18.22 -3.29 4.38
N VAL A 240 -16.96 -3.40 3.96
CA VAL A 240 -15.84 -2.71 4.61
C VAL A 240 -16.09 -1.20 4.65
N PHE A 241 -16.46 -0.58 3.52
CA PHE A 241 -16.77 0.85 3.48
C PHE A 241 -17.92 1.24 4.38
N GLN A 242 -19.04 0.53 4.30
CA GLN A 242 -20.22 0.79 5.12
C GLN A 242 -19.85 0.70 6.60
N THR A 243 -19.14 -0.36 7.02
CA THR A 243 -18.71 -0.50 8.40
C THR A 243 -17.74 0.61 8.80
N LEU A 244 -16.81 1.00 7.93
CA LEU A 244 -15.89 2.10 8.23
C LEU A 244 -16.63 3.41 8.51
N PHE A 245 -17.62 3.79 7.72
CA PHE A 245 -18.36 5.04 7.97
C PHE A 245 -19.34 4.91 9.13
N THR A 246 -20.15 3.85 9.16
CA THR A 246 -21.16 3.67 10.20
C THR A 246 -20.55 3.52 11.60
N TRP A 247 -19.39 2.87 11.72
CA TRP A 247 -18.77 2.63 13.02
C TRP A 247 -17.72 3.67 13.39
N ALA A 248 -17.06 4.30 12.40
CA ALA A 248 -16.16 5.40 12.72
C ALA A 248 -16.93 6.66 13.10
N SER A 249 -18.04 7.02 12.43
CA SER A 249 -18.74 8.30 12.67
C SER A 249 -19.03 8.56 14.15
N PRO A 250 -19.67 7.66 14.92
CA PRO A 250 -19.96 7.94 16.33
C PRO A 250 -18.69 8.12 17.19
N LEU A 251 -17.59 7.46 16.82
CA LEU A 251 -16.29 7.62 17.49
C LEU A 251 -15.61 8.93 17.08
N MET A 252 -15.77 9.35 15.83
CA MET A 252 -15.30 10.62 15.29
C MET A 252 -16.02 11.78 15.99
N ASP A 253 -17.34 11.75 16.01
CA ASP A 253 -18.21 12.74 16.66
C ASP A 253 -17.91 12.83 18.16
N GLY A 254 -17.66 11.68 18.81
CA GLY A 254 -17.27 11.64 20.22
C GLY A 254 -15.91 12.28 20.50
N ILE A 255 -14.93 12.12 19.59
CA ILE A 255 -13.64 12.81 19.70
C ILE A 255 -13.81 14.31 19.45
N GLU A 256 -14.59 14.70 18.45
CA GLU A 256 -14.89 16.10 18.14
C GLU A 256 -15.55 16.81 19.32
N ALA A 257 -16.59 16.20 19.91
CA ALA A 257 -17.26 16.72 21.10
C ALA A 257 -16.31 16.81 22.31
N MET A 258 -15.42 15.82 22.49
CA MET A 258 -14.41 15.87 23.56
C MET A 258 -13.45 17.05 23.38
N PHE A 259 -12.96 17.29 22.17
CA PHE A 259 -12.07 18.43 21.90
C PHE A 259 -12.80 19.77 21.95
N GLY A 260 -14.07 19.83 21.53
CA GLY A 260 -14.93 21.00 21.70
C GLY A 260 -15.11 21.36 23.17
N PHE A 261 -15.44 20.38 24.02
CA PHE A 261 -15.57 20.57 25.46
C PHE A 261 -14.26 21.06 26.10
N VAL A 262 -13.11 20.48 25.71
CA VAL A 262 -11.79 20.94 26.18
C VAL A 262 -11.50 22.37 25.71
N GLY A 263 -11.90 22.73 24.50
CA GLY A 263 -11.79 24.09 23.96
C GLY A 263 -12.63 25.10 24.76
N GLU A 264 -13.89 24.78 25.03
CA GLU A 264 -14.78 25.60 25.87
C GLU A 264 -14.22 25.76 27.28
N MET A 265 -13.76 24.67 27.92
CA MET A 265 -13.12 24.74 29.23
C MET A 265 -11.89 25.66 29.22
N ALA A 266 -11.01 25.51 28.23
CA ALA A 266 -9.83 26.36 28.10
C ALA A 266 -10.22 27.84 27.91
N SER A 267 -11.30 28.10 27.18
CA SER A 267 -11.82 29.43 26.89
C SER A 267 -12.25 30.23 28.13
N THR A 268 -12.58 29.54 29.23
CA THR A 268 -13.04 30.10 30.51
C THR A 268 -11.89 30.46 31.46
N TYR A 269 -10.72 29.83 31.29
CA TYR A 269 -9.55 30.05 32.14
C TYR A 269 -8.49 30.99 31.53
N ILE A 270 -8.69 31.42 30.28
CA ILE A 270 -7.73 32.28 29.57
C ILE A 270 -8.36 33.64 29.31
N ASP A 271 -7.89 34.65 30.03
CA ASP A 271 -8.39 36.03 29.91
C ASP A 271 -7.84 36.76 28.66
N ASN A 272 -6.68 36.35 28.14
CA ASN A 272 -6.07 36.99 26.97
C ASN A 272 -6.64 36.42 25.66
N GLU A 273 -7.27 37.27 24.86
CA GLU A 273 -7.97 36.91 23.62
C GLU A 273 -7.07 36.27 22.54
N LEU A 274 -5.82 36.72 22.43
CA LEU A 274 -4.84 36.17 21.48
C LEU A 274 -4.32 34.80 21.94
N LEU A 275 -4.07 34.64 23.23
CA LEU A 275 -3.66 33.35 23.81
C LEU A 275 -4.82 32.34 23.76
N LYS A 276 -6.05 32.81 24.00
CA LYS A 276 -7.27 32.02 23.90
C LYS A 276 -7.47 31.49 22.49
N SER A 277 -7.42 32.36 21.48
CA SER A 277 -7.56 31.93 20.08
C SER A 277 -6.43 31.02 19.62
N LEU A 278 -5.17 31.25 20.04
CA LEU A 278 -4.07 30.33 19.72
C LEU A 278 -4.30 28.93 20.32
N ILE A 279 -4.68 28.86 21.59
CA ILE A 279 -4.84 27.58 22.29
C ILE A 279 -6.10 26.87 21.81
N VAL A 280 -7.23 27.55 21.70
CA VAL A 280 -8.52 26.96 21.31
C VAL A 280 -8.55 26.66 19.82
N ASP A 281 -8.34 27.66 18.96
CA ASP A 281 -8.50 27.53 17.51
C ASP A 281 -7.26 26.95 16.84
N GLY A 282 -6.07 27.39 17.27
CA GLY A 282 -4.81 26.94 16.68
C GLY A 282 -4.41 25.52 17.10
N ILE A 283 -4.45 25.23 18.41
CA ILE A 283 -3.91 23.99 19.00
C ILE A 283 -5.01 22.95 19.25
N ILE A 284 -6.02 23.26 20.05
CA ILE A 284 -7.05 22.28 20.48
C ILE A 284 -7.90 21.85 19.29
N SER A 285 -8.47 22.81 18.53
CA SER A 285 -9.22 22.52 17.31
C SER A 285 -8.33 21.89 16.24
N GLY A 286 -7.11 22.42 16.06
CA GLY A 286 -6.12 21.87 15.13
C GLY A 286 -5.75 20.40 15.42
N VAL A 287 -5.53 20.02 16.68
CA VAL A 287 -5.25 18.63 17.09
C VAL A 287 -6.51 17.78 17.05
N GLY A 288 -7.66 18.34 17.46
CA GLY A 288 -8.96 17.71 17.42
C GLY A 288 -9.29 17.24 16.01
N GLY A 289 -9.20 18.12 15.01
CA GLY A 289 -9.47 17.79 13.61
C GLY A 289 -8.61 16.64 13.07
N VAL A 290 -7.39 16.42 13.60
CA VAL A 290 -6.55 15.28 13.22
C VAL A 290 -6.98 13.99 13.89
N LEU A 291 -7.24 14.07 15.20
CA LEU A 291 -7.54 12.91 16.02
C LEU A 291 -8.93 12.35 15.75
N VAL A 292 -9.84 13.19 15.26
CA VAL A 292 -11.15 12.78 14.76
C VAL A 292 -10.98 11.66 13.72
N PHE A 293 -9.99 11.68 12.82
CA PHE A 293 -9.82 10.61 11.82
C PHE A 293 -9.19 9.30 12.34
N LEU A 294 -8.65 9.28 13.55
CA LEU A 294 -7.92 8.13 14.09
C LEU A 294 -8.76 6.82 14.13
N PRO A 295 -10.02 6.82 14.59
CA PRO A 295 -10.85 5.62 14.62
C PRO A 295 -11.03 4.99 13.24
N GLN A 296 -11.30 5.81 12.21
CA GLN A 296 -11.49 5.34 10.84
C GLN A 296 -10.22 4.68 10.28
N ILE A 297 -9.06 5.28 10.52
CA ILE A 297 -7.76 4.74 10.09
C ILE A 297 -7.48 3.39 10.77
N VAL A 298 -7.73 3.29 12.09
CA VAL A 298 -7.51 2.07 12.87
C VAL A 298 -8.43 0.95 12.40
N LEU A 299 -9.72 1.23 12.17
CA LEU A 299 -10.67 0.25 11.63
C LEU A 299 -10.28 -0.21 10.23
N LEU A 300 -9.80 0.69 9.36
CA LEU A 300 -9.36 0.32 8.02
C LEU A 300 -8.17 -0.64 8.05
N PHE A 301 -7.16 -0.36 8.89
CA PHE A 301 -6.02 -1.28 9.04
C PHE A 301 -6.42 -2.62 9.66
N LEU A 302 -7.40 -2.63 10.57
CA LEU A 302 -7.99 -3.87 11.08
C LEU A 302 -8.59 -4.71 9.95
N PHE A 303 -9.41 -4.12 9.08
CA PHE A 303 -10.02 -4.84 7.96
C PHE A 303 -8.99 -5.33 6.95
N ILE A 304 -8.03 -4.49 6.56
CA ILE A 304 -6.97 -4.90 5.63
C ILE A 304 -6.17 -6.06 6.21
N GLN A 305 -5.72 -5.96 7.47
CA GLN A 305 -4.97 -7.03 8.12
C GLN A 305 -5.79 -8.31 8.26
N PHE A 306 -7.09 -8.18 8.57
CA PHE A 306 -8.00 -9.31 8.64
C PHE A 306 -8.13 -10.03 7.30
N LEU A 307 -8.31 -9.31 6.20
CA LEU A 307 -8.39 -9.88 4.85
C LEU A 307 -7.05 -10.47 4.38
N GLU A 308 -5.94 -9.89 4.81
CA GLU A 308 -4.59 -10.38 4.53
C GLU A 308 -4.30 -11.70 5.27
N ASP A 309 -4.53 -11.72 6.58
CA ASP A 309 -4.33 -12.91 7.43
C ASP A 309 -5.26 -14.06 7.01
N LEU A 310 -6.48 -13.76 6.53
CA LEU A 310 -7.38 -14.73 5.92
C LEU A 310 -6.87 -15.30 4.59
N GLY A 311 -5.97 -14.59 3.89
CA GLY A 311 -5.52 -14.93 2.56
C GLY A 311 -6.45 -14.49 1.42
N TYR A 312 -7.53 -13.75 1.71
CA TYR A 312 -8.49 -13.29 0.71
C TYR A 312 -7.87 -12.27 -0.27
N LEU A 313 -6.98 -11.40 0.22
CA LEU A 313 -6.34 -10.36 -0.62
C LEU A 313 -5.62 -10.93 -1.85
N GLY A 314 -5.01 -12.11 -1.72
CA GLY A 314 -4.41 -12.81 -2.87
C GLY A 314 -5.44 -13.19 -3.93
N ARG A 315 -6.61 -13.72 -3.53
CA ARG A 315 -7.67 -14.09 -4.48
C ARG A 315 -8.26 -12.87 -5.16
N ALA A 316 -8.54 -11.82 -4.39
CA ALA A 316 -9.03 -10.56 -4.92
C ALA A 316 -8.07 -9.98 -5.98
N ALA A 317 -6.77 -9.98 -5.69
CA ALA A 317 -5.75 -9.54 -6.64
C ALA A 317 -5.71 -10.42 -7.90
N PHE A 318 -5.83 -11.75 -7.76
CA PHE A 318 -5.86 -12.67 -8.90
C PHE A 318 -7.05 -12.41 -9.82
N LEU A 319 -8.25 -12.29 -9.25
CA LEU A 319 -9.48 -12.02 -9.99
C LEU A 319 -9.41 -10.70 -10.76
N MET A 320 -8.78 -9.69 -10.16
CA MET A 320 -8.63 -8.36 -10.75
C MET A 320 -7.47 -8.24 -11.73
N ASP A 321 -6.55 -9.20 -11.76
CA ASP A 321 -5.33 -9.13 -12.58
C ASP A 321 -5.65 -8.97 -14.07
N SER A 322 -6.64 -9.72 -14.57
CA SER A 322 -7.06 -9.63 -15.97
C SER A 322 -7.54 -8.23 -16.38
N PHE A 323 -8.24 -7.53 -15.49
CA PHE A 323 -8.72 -6.18 -15.72
C PHE A 323 -7.61 -5.14 -15.52
N MET A 324 -6.89 -5.21 -14.41
CA MET A 324 -5.81 -4.27 -14.09
C MET A 324 -4.67 -4.30 -15.10
N ARG A 325 -4.32 -5.48 -15.61
CA ARG A 325 -3.21 -5.62 -16.56
C ARG A 325 -3.50 -4.94 -17.90
N LYS A 326 -4.77 -4.83 -18.31
CA LYS A 326 -5.21 -4.01 -19.46
C LYS A 326 -4.92 -2.52 -19.24
N ILE A 327 -5.09 -2.05 -18.01
CA ILE A 327 -4.85 -0.67 -17.57
C ILE A 327 -3.38 -0.43 -17.18
N GLY A 328 -2.58 -1.50 -17.20
CA GLY A 328 -1.14 -1.43 -16.97
C GLY A 328 -0.70 -1.49 -15.52
N LEU A 329 -1.57 -1.95 -14.62
CA LEU A 329 -1.27 -2.19 -13.22
C LEU A 329 -1.32 -3.69 -12.91
N PRO A 330 -0.58 -4.18 -11.90
CA PRO A 330 -0.75 -5.53 -11.40
C PRO A 330 -2.10 -5.65 -10.67
N GLY A 331 -2.71 -6.83 -10.67
CA GLY A 331 -3.97 -7.09 -9.95
C GLY A 331 -3.94 -6.69 -8.47
N LYS A 332 -2.76 -6.78 -7.84
CA LYS A 332 -2.52 -6.33 -6.45
C LYS A 332 -2.81 -4.83 -6.22
N SER A 333 -2.82 -4.00 -7.27
CA SER A 333 -3.08 -2.55 -7.17
C SER A 333 -4.53 -2.20 -6.85
N VAL A 334 -5.47 -3.14 -7.03
CA VAL A 334 -6.88 -2.90 -6.67
C VAL A 334 -7.03 -2.61 -5.19
N ILE A 335 -6.27 -3.27 -4.33
CA ILE A 335 -6.35 -3.09 -2.88
C ILE A 335 -5.99 -1.64 -2.49
N PRO A 336 -4.83 -1.09 -2.91
CA PRO A 336 -4.51 0.32 -2.72
C PRO A 336 -5.50 1.31 -3.32
N LEU A 337 -5.94 1.09 -4.58
CA LEU A 337 -6.82 2.02 -5.30
C LEU A 337 -8.23 2.08 -4.72
N LEU A 338 -8.72 0.97 -4.17
CA LEU A 338 -9.98 0.99 -3.47
C LEU A 338 -9.81 1.63 -2.09
N SER A 339 -8.79 1.23 -1.33
CA SER A 339 -8.50 1.83 -0.03
C SER A 339 -8.32 3.35 -0.09
N SER A 340 -7.84 3.89 -1.22
CA SER A 340 -7.68 5.34 -1.40
C SER A 340 -8.98 6.13 -1.52
N HIS A 341 -10.10 5.49 -1.90
CA HIS A 341 -11.42 6.14 -1.90
C HIS A 341 -11.89 6.51 -0.48
N ALA A 342 -11.45 5.76 0.54
CA ALA A 342 -11.57 6.20 1.92
C ALA A 342 -10.55 7.32 2.18
N CYS A 343 -9.25 6.99 2.08
CA CYS A 343 -8.19 7.95 2.30
C CYS A 343 -6.92 7.59 1.51
N ALA A 344 -6.30 8.59 0.88
CA ALA A 344 -5.09 8.39 0.08
C ALA A 344 -3.90 7.87 0.91
N ILE A 345 -3.80 8.22 2.20
CA ILE A 345 -2.71 7.80 3.10
C ILE A 345 -2.60 6.27 3.22
N PRO A 346 -3.63 5.54 3.71
CA PRO A 346 -3.60 4.09 3.79
C PRO A 346 -3.55 3.44 2.40
N GLY A 347 -4.14 4.07 1.38
CA GLY A 347 -3.95 3.68 -0.02
C GLY A 347 -2.47 3.61 -0.38
N ILE A 348 -1.70 4.68 -0.19
CA ILE A 348 -0.26 4.73 -0.49
C ILE A 348 0.51 3.71 0.35
N LEU A 349 0.21 3.58 1.64
CA LEU A 349 0.89 2.62 2.53
C LEU A 349 0.64 1.16 2.14
N SER A 350 -0.56 0.84 1.64
CA SER A 350 -0.92 -0.52 1.20
C SER A 350 -0.29 -0.91 -0.15
N THR A 351 0.27 0.04 -0.90
CA THR A 351 1.04 -0.28 -2.13
C THR A 351 2.27 -1.15 -1.88
N ARG A 352 2.68 -1.34 -0.62
CA ARG A 352 3.73 -2.29 -0.21
C ARG A 352 3.44 -3.74 -0.59
N VAL A 353 2.16 -4.07 -0.84
CA VAL A 353 1.76 -5.39 -1.34
C VAL A 353 2.23 -5.61 -2.80
N ILE A 354 2.59 -4.53 -3.52
CA ILE A 354 3.12 -4.57 -4.88
C ILE A 354 4.65 -4.67 -4.83
N ASP A 355 5.18 -5.80 -5.32
CA ASP A 355 6.61 -6.12 -5.22
C ASP A 355 7.48 -5.27 -6.17
N ASN A 356 7.02 -5.07 -7.41
CA ASN A 356 7.75 -4.31 -8.42
C ASN A 356 7.72 -2.81 -8.12
N TYR A 357 8.90 -2.22 -7.90
CA TYR A 357 9.01 -0.79 -7.53
C TYR A 357 8.34 0.15 -8.54
N ARG A 358 8.47 -0.11 -9.85
CA ARG A 358 7.87 0.74 -10.88
C ARG A 358 6.35 0.70 -10.83
N GLU A 359 5.77 -0.49 -10.74
CA GLU A 359 4.32 -0.66 -10.66
C GLU A 359 3.77 -0.08 -9.37
N ARG A 360 4.46 -0.33 -8.25
CA ARG A 360 4.17 0.27 -6.95
C ARG A 360 4.17 1.80 -7.02
N LEU A 361 5.16 2.39 -7.67
CA LEU A 361 5.26 3.84 -7.86
C LEU A 361 4.14 4.41 -8.74
N ILE A 362 3.78 3.74 -9.84
CA ILE A 362 2.65 4.15 -10.68
C ILE A 362 1.35 4.14 -9.85
N THR A 363 1.12 3.07 -9.07
CA THR A 363 -0.06 2.99 -8.20
C THR A 363 -0.06 4.12 -7.16
N MET A 364 1.08 4.44 -6.53
CA MET A 364 1.19 5.60 -5.63
C MET A 364 0.88 6.93 -6.32
N LEU A 365 1.37 7.12 -7.56
CA LEU A 365 1.11 8.33 -8.33
C LEU A 365 -0.34 8.46 -8.75
N VAL A 366 -1.08 7.36 -8.91
CA VAL A 366 -2.46 7.37 -9.39
C VAL A 366 -3.49 7.50 -8.26
N ILE A 367 -3.17 6.99 -7.06
CA ILE A 367 -4.02 7.08 -5.86
C ILE A 367 -4.63 8.47 -5.61
N PRO A 368 -3.90 9.60 -5.73
CA PRO A 368 -4.44 10.94 -5.50
C PRO A 368 -5.60 11.35 -6.40
N LEU A 369 -5.76 10.72 -7.56
CA LEU A 369 -6.84 10.97 -8.51
C LEU A 369 -8.13 10.24 -8.12
N THR A 370 -8.04 9.22 -7.27
CA THR A 370 -9.23 8.63 -6.66
C THR A 370 -9.79 9.61 -5.62
N THR A 371 -11.10 9.86 -5.70
CA THR A 371 -11.78 10.77 -4.78
C THR A 371 -11.83 10.15 -3.38
N CYS A 372 -11.21 10.82 -2.41
CA CYS A 372 -11.23 10.43 -1.00
C CYS A 372 -12.46 11.00 -0.25
N SER A 373 -12.81 10.42 0.88
CA SER A 373 -14.01 10.80 1.65
C SER A 373 -13.98 12.24 2.17
N ALA A 374 -12.80 12.79 2.42
CA ALA A 374 -12.61 14.17 2.88
C ALA A 374 -13.13 15.23 1.88
N ARG A 375 -13.42 14.84 0.63
CA ARG A 375 -14.02 15.73 -0.38
C ARG A 375 -15.55 15.76 -0.32
N LEU A 376 -16.18 14.83 0.42
CA LEU A 376 -17.64 14.73 0.49
C LEU A 376 -18.33 15.99 1.03
N PRO A 377 -17.86 16.66 2.10
CA PRO A 377 -18.51 17.88 2.58
C PRO A 377 -18.53 18.99 1.52
N VAL A 378 -17.42 19.15 0.79
CA VAL A 378 -17.29 20.12 -0.29
C VAL A 378 -18.25 19.79 -1.44
N TYR A 379 -18.32 18.52 -1.83
CA TYR A 379 -19.26 18.08 -2.86
C TYR A 379 -20.71 18.23 -2.42
N ALA A 380 -21.05 17.91 -1.18
CA ALA A 380 -22.41 18.03 -0.66
C ALA A 380 -22.90 19.47 -0.76
N ILE A 381 -22.09 20.43 -0.34
CA ILE A 381 -22.43 21.87 -0.39
C ILE A 381 -22.49 22.37 -1.83
N LEU A 382 -21.49 22.08 -2.67
CA LEU A 382 -21.48 22.58 -4.05
C LEU A 382 -22.58 21.93 -4.90
N ILE A 383 -22.87 20.64 -4.71
CA ILE A 383 -23.97 19.96 -5.39
C ILE A 383 -25.31 20.47 -4.87
N GLY A 384 -25.45 20.68 -3.55
CA GLY A 384 -26.65 21.26 -2.95
C GLY A 384 -26.96 22.66 -3.45
N ALA A 385 -25.93 23.46 -3.74
CA ALA A 385 -26.05 24.79 -4.32
C ALA A 385 -26.41 24.76 -5.83
N LEU A 386 -25.85 23.82 -6.58
CA LEU A 386 -25.94 23.80 -8.05
C LEU A 386 -27.07 22.94 -8.63
N ILE A 387 -27.38 21.82 -7.97
CA ILE A 387 -28.15 20.73 -8.58
C ILE A 387 -29.53 20.61 -7.90
N PRO A 388 -30.63 20.75 -8.66
CA PRO A 388 -31.96 20.65 -8.09
C PRO A 388 -32.23 19.21 -7.59
N ASN A 389 -32.94 19.11 -6.47
CA ASN A 389 -33.29 17.83 -5.84
C ASN A 389 -34.50 17.18 -6.50
N VAL A 390 -34.34 16.76 -7.76
CA VAL A 390 -35.38 16.10 -8.58
C VAL A 390 -35.12 14.60 -8.72
N ALA A 391 -36.19 13.81 -8.73
CA ALA A 391 -36.14 12.39 -9.01
C ALA A 391 -35.85 12.14 -10.49
N VAL A 392 -35.02 11.13 -10.78
CA VAL A 392 -34.59 10.77 -12.13
C VAL A 392 -35.32 9.49 -12.55
N PHE A 393 -35.83 9.48 -13.79
CA PHE A 393 -36.64 8.37 -14.34
C PHE A 393 -37.90 8.02 -13.52
N GLY A 394 -38.44 8.95 -12.73
CA GLY A 394 -39.61 8.72 -11.88
C GLY A 394 -39.36 7.82 -10.66
N LEU A 395 -38.09 7.45 -10.40
CA LEU A 395 -37.71 6.62 -9.26
C LEU A 395 -37.41 7.52 -8.04
N PRO A 396 -38.20 7.45 -6.95
CA PRO A 396 -38.05 8.36 -5.80
C PRO A 396 -36.74 8.15 -5.02
N TRP A 397 -36.11 6.98 -5.14
CA TRP A 397 -34.81 6.70 -4.53
C TRP A 397 -33.61 7.18 -5.36
N LEU A 398 -33.80 7.56 -6.63
CA LEU A 398 -32.72 8.02 -7.51
C LEU A 398 -32.85 9.51 -7.79
N LYS A 399 -32.06 10.31 -7.07
CA LYS A 399 -32.06 11.77 -7.14
C LYS A 399 -30.88 12.30 -7.95
N LEU A 400 -31.08 13.41 -8.66
CA LEU A 400 -30.06 14.03 -9.52
C LEU A 400 -28.75 14.37 -8.77
N PRO A 401 -28.76 14.92 -7.54
CA PRO A 401 -27.54 15.12 -6.75
C PRO A 401 -26.69 13.86 -6.56
N GLY A 402 -27.34 12.71 -6.33
CA GLY A 402 -26.66 11.42 -6.17
C GLY A 402 -25.98 10.94 -7.46
N LEU A 403 -26.63 11.18 -8.60
CA LEU A 403 -26.03 10.87 -9.91
C LEU A 403 -24.84 11.78 -10.24
N VAL A 404 -24.92 13.06 -9.91
CA VAL A 404 -23.81 14.00 -10.09
C VAL A 404 -22.63 13.56 -9.21
N LEU A 405 -22.87 13.26 -7.93
CA LEU A 405 -21.85 12.74 -7.03
C LEU A 405 -21.18 11.47 -7.58
N PHE A 406 -21.99 10.49 -8.05
CA PHE A 406 -21.48 9.29 -8.70
C PHE A 406 -20.63 9.60 -9.94
N GLY A 407 -21.07 10.55 -10.77
CA GLY A 407 -20.32 11.03 -11.93
C GLY A 407 -18.95 11.60 -11.56
N LEU A 408 -18.85 12.37 -10.47
CA LEU A 408 -17.57 12.91 -9.98
C LEU A 408 -16.62 11.82 -9.49
N TYR A 409 -17.14 10.81 -8.79
CA TYR A 409 -16.36 9.65 -8.38
C TYR A 409 -15.84 8.87 -9.58
N MET A 410 -16.70 8.63 -10.58
CA MET A 410 -16.31 7.96 -11.82
C MET A 410 -15.30 8.78 -12.63
N LEU A 411 -15.42 10.10 -12.66
CA LEU A 411 -14.47 10.98 -13.34
C LEU A 411 -13.07 10.84 -12.74
N GLY A 412 -12.95 10.87 -11.41
CA GLY A 412 -11.67 10.65 -10.73
C GLY A 412 -11.10 9.25 -10.98
N PHE A 413 -11.94 8.22 -10.87
CA PHE A 413 -11.53 6.83 -11.11
C PHE A 413 -11.06 6.59 -12.55
N VAL A 414 -11.82 7.04 -13.56
CA VAL A 414 -11.42 6.90 -14.97
C VAL A 414 -10.14 7.68 -15.26
N SER A 415 -10.00 8.88 -14.71
CA SER A 415 -8.78 9.68 -14.87
C SER A 415 -7.56 9.00 -14.24
N ALA A 416 -7.73 8.34 -13.10
CA ALA A 416 -6.71 7.50 -12.49
C ALA A 416 -6.24 6.38 -13.46
N LEU A 417 -7.17 5.69 -14.12
CA LEU A 417 -6.83 4.65 -15.11
C LEU A 417 -6.08 5.23 -16.33
N VAL A 418 -6.51 6.39 -16.83
CA VAL A 418 -5.86 7.07 -17.97
C VAL A 418 -4.42 7.49 -17.60
N VAL A 419 -4.25 8.13 -16.45
CA VAL A 419 -2.94 8.58 -15.98
C VAL A 419 -2.00 7.40 -15.69
N SER A 420 -2.52 6.29 -15.19
CA SER A 420 -1.77 5.03 -15.05
C SER A 420 -1.15 4.58 -16.38
N LEU A 421 -1.94 4.58 -17.46
CA LEU A 421 -1.46 4.22 -18.80
C LEU A 421 -0.38 5.17 -19.32
N VAL A 422 -0.50 6.47 -19.02
CA VAL A 422 0.51 7.47 -19.37
C VAL A 422 1.81 7.19 -18.63
N PHE A 423 1.78 7.03 -17.30
CA PHE A 423 2.99 6.76 -16.51
C PHE A 423 3.65 5.42 -16.85
N LYS A 424 2.86 4.40 -17.21
CA LYS A 424 3.39 3.14 -17.72
C LYS A 424 4.18 3.31 -19.03
N LYS A 425 3.83 4.28 -19.88
CA LYS A 425 4.58 4.56 -21.12
C LYS A 425 5.81 5.43 -20.87
N THR A 426 5.75 6.38 -19.94
CA THR A 426 6.82 7.37 -19.72
C THR A 426 7.91 6.91 -18.75
N LEU A 427 7.60 6.08 -17.76
CA LEU A 427 8.60 5.57 -16.82
C LEU A 427 9.46 4.48 -17.47
N PRO A 428 10.77 4.36 -17.14
CA PRO A 428 11.66 3.35 -17.72
C PRO A 428 11.13 1.92 -17.55
N HIS A 429 11.30 1.06 -18.56
CA HIS A 429 10.85 -0.33 -18.48
C HIS A 429 11.60 -1.13 -17.41
N SER A 430 10.88 -1.57 -16.39
CA SER A 430 11.25 -2.72 -15.56
C SER A 430 10.72 -3.99 -16.20
N SER A 431 11.39 -5.14 -15.96
CA SER A 431 10.86 -6.44 -16.37
C SER A 431 9.42 -6.58 -15.85
N PRO A 432 8.45 -7.00 -16.68
CA PRO A 432 7.10 -7.26 -16.18
C PRO A 432 7.19 -8.28 -15.05
N SER A 433 6.64 -7.97 -13.88
CA SER A 433 6.50 -9.01 -12.87
C SER A 433 5.51 -10.03 -13.42
N MET A 434 6.01 -11.20 -13.82
CA MET A 434 5.12 -12.34 -13.98
C MET A 434 4.55 -12.60 -12.59
N LEU A 435 3.24 -12.40 -12.44
CA LEU A 435 2.54 -12.67 -11.20
C LEU A 435 2.54 -14.19 -10.99
N LEU A 436 3.65 -14.73 -10.48
CA LEU A 436 3.83 -16.12 -10.13
C LEU A 436 3.19 -16.30 -8.75
N MET A 437 1.86 -16.18 -8.69
CA MET A 437 1.16 -16.08 -7.42
C MET A 437 0.89 -17.47 -6.86
N GLU A 438 1.46 -17.73 -5.69
CA GLU A 438 0.97 -18.76 -4.79
C GLU A 438 -0.17 -18.16 -3.99
N LEU A 439 -1.38 -18.69 -4.17
CA LEU A 439 -2.51 -18.32 -3.34
C LEU A 439 -2.26 -18.91 -1.94
N PRO A 440 -2.06 -18.09 -0.88
CA PRO A 440 -1.77 -18.62 0.45
C PRO A 440 -2.94 -19.48 0.94
N PRO A 441 -2.76 -20.51 1.77
CA PRO A 441 -3.91 -21.23 2.34
C PRO A 441 -4.77 -20.30 3.20
N TYR A 442 -6.07 -20.57 3.31
CA TYR A 442 -6.94 -19.83 4.23
C TYR A 442 -6.50 -20.08 5.68
N ARG A 443 -6.35 -19.01 6.46
CA ARG A 443 -5.93 -19.08 7.87
C ARG A 443 -6.85 -18.22 8.73
N VAL A 444 -7.14 -18.68 9.95
CA VAL A 444 -7.93 -17.88 10.90
C VAL A 444 -7.01 -16.82 11.52
N PRO A 445 -7.34 -15.53 11.44
CA PRO A 445 -6.53 -14.46 12.00
C PRO A 445 -6.46 -14.56 13.53
N LYS A 446 -5.27 -14.35 14.10
CA LYS A 446 -5.08 -14.33 15.56
C LYS A 446 -5.41 -12.93 16.09
N ILE A 447 -6.43 -12.82 16.94
CA ILE A 447 -6.89 -11.53 17.53
C ILE A 447 -5.74 -10.73 18.16
N LYS A 448 -4.80 -11.40 18.84
CA LYS A 448 -3.62 -10.75 19.43
C LYS A 448 -2.76 -10.02 18.38
N ASN A 449 -2.59 -10.60 17.20
CA ASN A 449 -1.85 -9.99 16.10
C ASN A 449 -2.58 -8.75 15.59
N LEU A 450 -3.90 -8.87 15.35
CA LEU A 450 -4.74 -7.76 14.91
C LEU A 450 -4.63 -6.55 15.86
N LEU A 451 -4.78 -6.77 17.17
CA LEU A 451 -4.69 -5.69 18.17
C LEU A 451 -3.30 -5.04 18.25
N LEU A 452 -2.22 -5.84 18.18
CA LEU A 452 -0.85 -5.30 18.18
C LEU A 452 -0.58 -4.45 16.95
N VAL A 453 -1.03 -4.89 15.78
CA VAL A 453 -0.92 -4.12 14.53
C VAL A 453 -1.72 -2.83 14.64
N MET A 454 -2.97 -2.88 15.10
CA MET A 454 -3.80 -1.68 15.31
C MET A 454 -3.12 -0.65 16.22
N LYS A 455 -2.62 -1.09 17.38
CA LYS A 455 -1.90 -0.22 18.33
C LYS A 455 -0.67 0.43 17.70
N ASN A 456 0.13 -0.36 16.97
CA ASN A 456 1.33 0.14 16.31
C ASN A 456 0.98 1.17 15.22
N LYS A 457 -0.05 0.91 14.41
CA LYS A 457 -0.51 1.82 13.35
C LYS A 457 -1.05 3.13 13.93
N ALA A 458 -1.88 3.04 14.97
CA ALA A 458 -2.38 4.21 15.69
C ALA A 458 -1.22 5.08 16.24
N MET A 459 -0.24 4.46 16.89
CA MET A 459 0.90 5.19 17.47
C MET A 459 1.80 5.82 16.40
N ILE A 460 1.97 5.17 15.25
CA ILE A 460 2.70 5.74 14.11
C ILE A 460 1.97 6.98 13.58
N PHE A 461 0.64 6.93 13.45
CA PHE A 461 -0.16 8.06 13.01
C PHE A 461 -0.04 9.23 14.00
N LEU A 462 -0.25 8.98 15.29
CA LEU A 462 -0.14 9.98 16.35
C LEU A 462 1.23 10.69 16.36
N LYS A 463 2.33 9.93 16.37
CA LYS A 463 3.68 10.51 16.48
C LYS A 463 4.15 11.22 15.21
N LYS A 464 3.71 10.76 14.03
CA LYS A 464 4.26 11.26 12.76
C LYS A 464 3.35 12.25 12.05
N ALA A 465 2.05 11.98 11.98
CA ALA A 465 1.09 12.86 11.34
C ALA A 465 0.66 13.99 12.30
N GLY A 466 0.38 13.65 13.57
CA GLY A 466 -0.06 14.62 14.58
C GLY A 466 0.89 15.80 14.74
N GLY A 467 2.20 15.56 14.81
CA GLY A 467 3.19 16.64 14.95
C GLY A 467 3.27 17.57 13.73
N ILE A 468 3.22 17.02 12.52
CA ILE A 468 3.24 17.83 11.28
C ILE A 468 1.97 18.69 11.20
N ILE A 469 0.82 18.11 11.50
CA ILE A 469 -0.45 18.82 11.36
C ILE A 469 -0.58 19.89 12.45
N LEU A 470 -0.16 19.64 13.70
CA LEU A 470 -0.11 20.67 14.74
C LEU A 470 0.67 21.92 14.29
N VAL A 471 1.86 21.73 13.71
CA VAL A 471 2.65 22.84 13.18
C VAL A 471 1.88 23.59 12.10
N ILE A 472 1.21 22.87 11.21
CA ILE A 472 0.45 23.47 10.12
C ILE A 472 -0.80 24.18 10.62
N SER A 473 -1.53 23.64 11.59
CA SER A 473 -2.69 24.30 12.19
C SER A 473 -2.29 25.61 12.87
N ILE A 474 -1.14 25.64 13.57
CA ILE A 474 -0.57 26.87 14.12
C ILE A 474 -0.20 27.85 13.00
N VAL A 475 0.45 27.40 11.92
CA VAL A 475 0.81 28.27 10.78
C VAL A 475 -0.43 28.83 10.10
N ILE A 476 -1.45 28.00 9.84
CA ILE A 476 -2.72 28.43 9.26
C ILE A 476 -3.40 29.44 10.18
N TRP A 477 -3.45 29.16 11.49
CA TRP A 477 -3.99 30.10 12.46
C TRP A 477 -3.25 31.45 12.42
N VAL A 478 -1.91 31.45 12.39
CA VAL A 478 -1.14 32.70 12.25
C VAL A 478 -1.49 33.44 10.95
N LEU A 479 -1.64 32.73 9.84
CA LEU A 479 -1.96 33.34 8.54
C LEU A 479 -3.36 33.95 8.52
N VAL A 480 -4.34 33.32 9.18
CA VAL A 480 -5.73 33.80 9.23
C VAL A 480 -5.91 34.91 10.26
N THR A 481 -5.19 34.86 11.38
CA THR A 481 -5.37 35.78 12.51
C THR A 481 -4.61 37.09 12.35
N PHE A 482 -3.45 37.10 11.69
CA PHE A 482 -2.60 38.30 11.58
C PHE A 482 -2.57 38.88 10.17
N PRO A 483 -2.35 40.21 10.02
CA PRO A 483 -2.23 41.23 11.08
C PRO A 483 -3.57 41.53 11.77
N GLN A 484 -3.51 41.89 13.06
CA GLN A 484 -4.67 42.39 13.82
C GLN A 484 -4.67 43.92 13.79
N LYS A 485 -5.84 44.53 13.62
CA LYS A 485 -6.03 45.98 13.66
C LYS A 485 -6.95 46.29 14.83
N ASP A 486 -6.49 47.14 15.74
CA ASP A 486 -7.20 47.49 16.99
C ASP A 486 -7.58 46.27 17.86
N GLY A 487 -6.76 45.21 17.82
CA GLY A 487 -7.01 43.95 18.56
C GLY A 487 -8.03 43.02 17.91
N VAL A 488 -8.66 43.43 16.81
CA VAL A 488 -9.64 42.63 16.07
C VAL A 488 -8.99 42.03 14.81
N SER A 489 -9.21 40.73 14.59
CA SER A 489 -8.79 40.05 13.37
C SER A 489 -9.80 40.27 12.25
N HIS A 490 -9.41 40.99 11.20
CA HIS A 490 -10.19 41.11 9.98
C HIS A 490 -9.62 40.15 8.93
N ILE A 491 -10.42 39.15 8.54
CA ILE A 491 -10.00 38.10 7.59
C ILE A 491 -9.55 38.72 6.25
N GLU A 492 -10.20 39.80 5.80
CA GLU A 492 -9.87 40.49 4.55
C GLU A 492 -8.47 41.13 4.57
N GLU A 493 -7.98 41.55 5.74
CA GLU A 493 -6.66 42.15 5.92
C GLU A 493 -5.59 41.12 6.34
N SER A 494 -5.97 39.85 6.53
CA SER A 494 -5.08 38.79 7.00
C SER A 494 -3.95 38.45 6.01
N TYR A 495 -2.88 37.81 6.50
CA TYR A 495 -1.83 37.27 5.65
C TYR A 495 -2.39 36.18 4.72
N ALA A 496 -3.39 35.41 5.14
CA ALA A 496 -4.09 34.45 4.30
C ALA A 496 -4.79 35.14 3.12
N ALA A 497 -5.50 36.25 3.36
CA ALA A 497 -6.11 37.04 2.30
C ALA A 497 -5.08 37.71 1.39
N SER A 498 -3.97 38.20 1.96
CA SER A 498 -2.85 38.74 1.19
C SER A 498 -2.26 37.69 0.24
N ILE A 499 -2.06 36.45 0.73
CA ILE A 499 -1.61 35.33 -0.10
C ILE A 499 -2.67 34.98 -1.15
N GLY A 500 -3.95 34.98 -0.78
CA GLY A 500 -5.08 34.80 -1.71
C GLY A 500 -5.05 35.78 -2.88
N HIS A 501 -4.90 37.08 -2.60
CA HIS A 501 -4.76 38.11 -3.62
C HIS A 501 -3.51 37.95 -4.50
N VAL A 502 -2.40 37.45 -3.95
CA VAL A 502 -1.19 37.14 -4.75
C VAL A 502 -1.46 36.00 -5.75
N PHE A 503 -2.24 34.99 -5.34
CA PHE A 503 -2.59 33.88 -6.23
C PHE A 503 -3.78 34.17 -7.15
N GLU A 504 -4.67 35.09 -6.79
CA GLU A 504 -5.88 35.45 -7.55
C GLU A 504 -5.63 35.63 -9.07
N PRO A 505 -4.60 36.36 -9.56
CA PRO A 505 -4.38 36.52 -11.00
C PRO A 505 -4.20 35.20 -11.75
N VAL A 506 -3.59 34.20 -11.12
CA VAL A 506 -3.38 32.87 -11.70
C VAL A 506 -4.70 32.10 -11.79
N PHE A 507 -5.58 32.26 -10.82
CA PHE A 507 -6.83 31.53 -10.69
C PHE A 507 -8.07 32.27 -11.26
N ARG A 508 -7.94 33.56 -11.58
CA ARG A 508 -8.99 34.38 -12.19
C ARG A 508 -9.57 33.78 -13.50
N PRO A 509 -8.79 33.11 -14.37
CA PRO A 509 -9.35 32.36 -15.52
C PRO A 509 -10.31 31.24 -15.12
N LEU A 510 -10.16 30.65 -13.92
CA LEU A 510 -11.09 29.67 -13.35
C LEU A 510 -12.29 30.32 -12.64
N GLY A 511 -12.25 31.63 -12.45
CA GLY A 511 -13.31 32.40 -11.81
C GLY A 511 -13.19 32.45 -10.30
N PHE A 512 -12.06 31.98 -9.77
CA PHE A 512 -11.78 32.05 -8.35
C PHE A 512 -11.24 33.44 -8.05
N ASP A 513 -11.94 34.12 -7.15
CA ASP A 513 -11.53 35.40 -6.58
C ASP A 513 -10.61 35.18 -5.38
N TRP A 514 -10.26 36.27 -4.71
CA TRP A 514 -9.45 36.23 -3.49
C TRP A 514 -10.11 35.39 -2.38
N ARG A 515 -11.45 35.30 -2.32
CA ARG A 515 -12.19 34.55 -1.30
C ARG A 515 -11.96 33.05 -1.47
N ILE A 516 -12.18 32.54 -2.69
CA ILE A 516 -11.94 31.13 -3.01
C ILE A 516 -10.46 30.81 -2.88
N THR A 517 -9.56 31.64 -3.43
CA THR A 517 -8.11 31.37 -3.35
C THR A 517 -7.58 31.39 -1.92
N THR A 518 -8.10 32.25 -1.04
CA THR A 518 -7.79 32.23 0.40
C THR A 518 -8.28 30.95 1.05
N ALA A 519 -9.51 30.51 0.75
CA ALA A 519 -10.06 29.26 1.28
C ALA A 519 -9.34 28.00 0.78
N LEU A 520 -8.73 28.05 -0.41
CA LEU A 520 -7.95 26.93 -0.95
C LEU A 520 -6.63 26.69 -0.19
N ILE A 521 -6.07 27.68 0.50
CA ILE A 521 -4.80 27.55 1.24
C ILE A 521 -4.93 26.52 2.39
N PRO A 522 -5.84 26.69 3.37
CA PRO A 522 -6.00 25.70 4.44
C PRO A 522 -6.48 24.35 3.92
N SER A 523 -7.15 24.33 2.74
CA SER A 523 -7.58 23.08 2.08
C SER A 523 -6.43 22.13 1.72
N ILE A 524 -5.19 22.63 1.66
CA ILE A 524 -3.97 21.82 1.43
C ILE A 524 -3.66 20.96 2.67
N GLY A 525 -3.98 21.45 3.87
CA GLY A 525 -3.86 20.70 5.12
C GLY A 525 -4.92 19.61 5.22
N ALA A 526 -6.19 19.99 5.06
CA ALA A 526 -7.36 19.12 5.14
C ALA A 526 -8.47 19.65 4.23
N ARG A 527 -9.15 18.78 3.48
CA ARG A 527 -9.98 19.19 2.33
C ARG A 527 -11.28 19.84 2.78
N GLU A 528 -11.89 19.28 3.82
CA GLU A 528 -13.10 19.74 4.52
C GLU A 528 -12.96 21.14 5.10
N VAL A 529 -11.74 21.56 5.47
CA VAL A 529 -11.47 22.90 6.02
C VAL A 529 -11.75 24.00 5.00
N VAL A 530 -11.85 23.70 3.69
CA VAL A 530 -12.30 24.71 2.71
C VAL A 530 -13.72 25.19 3.02
N VAL A 531 -14.59 24.34 3.54
CA VAL A 531 -15.98 24.71 3.86
C VAL A 531 -15.96 25.74 4.99
N SER A 532 -15.19 25.46 6.05
CA SER A 532 -15.03 26.37 7.17
C SER A 532 -14.34 27.66 6.77
N ALA A 533 -13.30 27.58 5.95
CA ALA A 533 -12.63 28.77 5.44
C ALA A 533 -13.55 29.64 4.56
N LEU A 534 -14.36 29.02 3.70
CA LEU A 534 -15.40 29.73 2.94
C LEU A 534 -16.47 30.31 3.86
N SER A 535 -16.90 29.58 4.89
CA SER A 535 -17.88 30.08 5.86
C SER A 535 -17.39 31.34 6.55
N MET A 536 -16.13 31.32 6.99
CA MET A 536 -15.49 32.42 7.68
C MET A 536 -15.34 33.64 6.76
N VAL A 537 -14.87 33.44 5.52
CA VAL A 537 -14.71 34.52 4.53
C VAL A 537 -16.06 35.08 4.06
N LEU A 538 -17.09 34.24 3.97
CA LEU A 538 -18.45 34.64 3.59
C LEU A 538 -19.26 35.17 4.78
N SER A 539 -18.67 35.22 5.98
CA SER A 539 -19.31 35.66 7.23
C SER A 539 -20.60 34.89 7.57
N ILE A 540 -20.55 33.57 7.42
CA ILE A 540 -21.64 32.64 7.76
C ILE A 540 -21.27 31.94 9.07
N GLU A 541 -22.17 31.99 10.06
CA GLU A 541 -21.99 31.28 11.34
C GLU A 541 -22.10 29.77 11.15
N GLU A 542 -21.07 29.04 11.58
CA GLU A 542 -21.08 27.57 11.64
C GLU A 542 -21.94 27.08 12.82
N GLY A 543 -22.68 25.99 12.63
CA GLY A 543 -23.49 25.36 13.68
C GLY A 543 -24.94 25.82 13.81
N ALA A 544 -25.37 26.83 13.04
CA ALA A 544 -26.77 27.24 12.97
C ALA A 544 -27.66 26.21 12.24
N GLU A 545 -28.92 26.05 12.66
CA GLU A 545 -29.89 25.23 11.92
C GLU A 545 -30.01 25.71 10.46
N GLY A 546 -29.86 24.77 9.51
CA GLY A 546 -29.90 25.09 8.08
C GLY A 546 -28.60 25.64 7.49
N PHE A 547 -27.46 25.50 8.18
CA PHE A 547 -26.12 25.88 7.70
C PHE A 547 -25.87 25.53 6.21
N GLU A 548 -26.10 24.28 5.80
CA GLU A 548 -25.87 23.83 4.42
C GLU A 548 -26.71 24.64 3.41
N LYS A 549 -27.95 24.98 3.76
CA LYS A 549 -28.87 25.73 2.90
C LYS A 549 -28.45 27.20 2.81
N ASN A 550 -28.04 27.79 3.93
CA ASN A 550 -27.57 29.18 3.99
C ASN A 550 -26.25 29.33 3.21
N MET A 551 -25.33 28.39 3.38
CA MET A 551 -24.08 28.32 2.63
C MET A 551 -24.34 28.15 1.13
N SER A 552 -25.22 27.22 0.75
CA SER A 552 -25.58 26.99 -0.65
C SER A 552 -26.16 28.24 -1.30
N ALA A 553 -27.04 28.96 -0.60
CA ALA A 553 -27.63 30.20 -1.08
C ALA A 553 -26.58 31.33 -1.24
N ALA A 554 -25.69 31.49 -0.26
CA ALA A 554 -24.63 32.49 -0.31
C ALA A 554 -23.65 32.23 -1.47
N LEU A 555 -23.32 30.96 -1.74
CA LEU A 555 -22.45 30.58 -2.85
C LEU A 555 -23.06 30.94 -4.20
N VAL A 556 -24.35 30.69 -4.41
CA VAL A 556 -25.06 31.05 -5.66
C VAL A 556 -25.18 32.56 -5.83
N GLN A 557 -25.35 33.30 -4.72
CA GLN A 557 -25.47 34.76 -4.77
C GLN A 557 -24.12 35.43 -5.09
N GLN A 558 -23.03 34.91 -4.56
CA GLN A 558 -21.70 35.52 -4.71
C GLN A 558 -20.92 35.02 -5.93
N PHE A 559 -21.17 33.78 -6.37
CA PHE A 559 -20.40 33.16 -7.45
C PHE A 559 -21.30 32.72 -8.61
N GLY A 560 -20.86 32.98 -9.83
CA GLY A 560 -21.55 32.51 -11.03
C GLY A 560 -21.50 30.98 -11.19
N LEU A 561 -22.46 30.43 -11.94
CA LEU A 561 -22.60 28.98 -12.17
C LEU A 561 -21.31 28.36 -12.73
N GLY A 562 -20.66 29.01 -13.71
CA GLY A 562 -19.39 28.55 -14.26
C GLY A 562 -18.25 28.48 -13.24
N THR A 563 -18.20 29.40 -12.28
CA THR A 563 -17.20 29.39 -11.20
C THR A 563 -17.44 28.23 -10.24
N LEU A 564 -18.70 28.00 -9.84
CA LEU A 564 -19.05 26.92 -8.91
C LEU A 564 -18.82 25.53 -9.54
N VAL A 565 -19.14 25.36 -10.83
CA VAL A 565 -18.82 24.12 -11.56
C VAL A 565 -17.30 23.93 -11.69
N ALA A 566 -16.55 24.99 -11.98
CA ALA A 566 -15.08 24.93 -12.00
C ALA A 566 -14.49 24.56 -10.63
N LEU A 567 -15.04 25.08 -9.53
CA LEU A 567 -14.64 24.73 -8.18
C LEU A 567 -14.94 23.25 -7.87
N LEU A 568 -16.09 22.76 -8.31
CA LEU A 568 -16.47 21.36 -8.14
C LEU A 568 -15.52 20.41 -8.92
N ILE A 569 -15.17 20.75 -10.16
CA ILE A 569 -14.20 19.98 -10.96
C ILE A 569 -12.77 20.12 -10.42
N TRP A 570 -12.40 21.30 -9.90
CA TRP A 570 -11.12 21.51 -9.23
C TRP A 570 -10.94 20.48 -8.12
N PHE A 571 -11.93 20.28 -7.26
CA PHE A 571 -11.84 19.32 -6.16
C PHE A 571 -11.77 17.84 -6.59
N VAL A 572 -12.17 17.49 -7.82
CA VAL A 572 -11.96 16.14 -8.38
C VAL A 572 -10.47 15.85 -8.57
N PHE A 573 -9.67 16.84 -8.97
CA PHE A 573 -8.27 16.66 -9.31
C PHE A 573 -7.30 17.32 -8.34
N ALA A 574 -7.79 18.14 -7.42
CA ALA A 574 -6.94 18.96 -6.55
C ALA A 574 -5.94 18.09 -5.76
N PRO A 575 -4.68 18.53 -5.60
CA PRO A 575 -3.63 17.79 -4.90
C PRO A 575 -4.08 17.35 -3.51
N GLN A 576 -3.89 16.08 -3.15
CA GLN A 576 -4.31 15.55 -1.83
C GLN A 576 -3.62 16.25 -0.65
N CYS A 577 -4.10 15.97 0.57
CA CYS A 577 -3.59 16.59 1.80
C CYS A 577 -2.07 16.45 1.96
N ILE A 578 -1.46 17.38 2.69
CA ILE A 578 0.00 17.42 2.93
C ILE A 578 0.54 16.14 3.61
N SER A 579 -0.30 15.45 4.38
CA SER A 579 0.00 14.15 4.95
C SER A 579 0.25 13.09 3.87
N THR A 580 -0.46 13.17 2.75
CA THR A 580 -0.23 12.32 1.56
C THR A 580 1.14 12.60 0.95
N PHE A 581 1.53 13.87 0.83
CA PHE A 581 2.86 14.26 0.37
C PHE A 581 3.96 13.69 1.29
N ALA A 582 3.81 13.83 2.60
CA ALA A 582 4.77 13.32 3.58
C ALA A 582 4.89 11.78 3.54
N VAL A 583 3.77 11.08 3.41
CA VAL A 583 3.74 9.61 3.29
C VAL A 583 4.38 9.16 1.98
N MET A 584 4.09 9.81 0.85
CA MET A 584 4.71 9.47 -0.43
C MET A 584 6.22 9.72 -0.44
N LYS A 585 6.68 10.85 0.13
CA LYS A 585 8.11 11.12 0.33
C LYS A 585 8.77 9.98 1.10
N ARG A 586 8.12 9.50 2.15
CA ARG A 586 8.62 8.41 2.99
C ARG A 586 8.64 7.06 2.27
N GLU A 587 7.62 6.74 1.48
CA GLU A 587 7.55 5.46 0.78
C GLU A 587 8.47 5.40 -0.45
N THR A 588 8.79 6.56 -1.05
CA THR A 588 9.67 6.65 -2.22
C THR A 588 11.11 7.05 -1.89
N ASP A 589 11.38 7.40 -0.63
CA ASP A 589 12.65 7.94 -0.12
C ASP A 589 13.21 9.10 -0.96
N SER A 590 12.32 9.88 -1.58
CA SER A 590 12.68 10.99 -2.47
C SER A 590 11.61 12.07 -2.47
N ILE A 591 12.03 13.33 -2.54
CA ILE A 591 11.11 14.47 -2.69
C ILE A 591 10.63 14.66 -4.13
N LYS A 592 11.32 14.06 -5.11
CA LYS A 592 11.01 14.20 -6.53
C LYS A 592 9.61 13.68 -6.86
N TRP A 593 9.27 12.49 -6.38
CA TRP A 593 7.98 11.84 -6.67
C TRP A 593 6.76 12.56 -6.09
N PRO A 594 6.75 12.97 -4.81
CA PRO A 594 5.63 13.75 -4.29
C PRO A 594 5.51 15.14 -4.93
N LEU A 595 6.61 15.76 -5.38
CA LEU A 595 6.55 16.99 -6.18
C LEU A 595 5.92 16.75 -7.56
N ILE A 596 6.31 15.67 -8.26
CA ILE A 596 5.67 15.27 -9.52
C ILE A 596 4.17 15.07 -9.29
N MET A 597 3.81 14.35 -8.23
CA MET A 597 2.42 14.08 -7.86
C MET A 597 1.61 15.37 -7.71
N VAL A 598 2.07 16.31 -6.89
CA VAL A 598 1.40 17.60 -6.68
C VAL A 598 1.34 18.40 -7.98
N SER A 599 2.44 18.45 -8.74
CA SER A 599 2.52 19.26 -9.95
C SER A 599 1.54 18.79 -11.02
N TYR A 600 1.47 17.48 -11.29
CA TYR A 600 0.59 16.97 -12.33
C TYR A 600 -0.89 17.02 -11.89
N THR A 601 -1.20 16.75 -10.62
CA THR A 601 -2.58 16.86 -10.10
C THR A 601 -3.07 18.31 -10.12
N LEU A 602 -2.21 19.26 -9.76
CA LEU A 602 -2.51 20.69 -9.85
C LEU A 602 -2.76 21.12 -11.31
N ALA A 603 -1.92 20.65 -12.24
CA ALA A 603 -2.10 20.93 -13.66
C ALA A 603 -3.42 20.37 -14.21
N LEU A 604 -3.78 19.13 -13.84
CA LEU A 604 -5.07 18.54 -14.21
C LEU A 604 -6.25 19.32 -13.60
N ALA A 605 -6.16 19.68 -12.32
CA ALA A 605 -7.20 20.47 -11.64
C ALA A 605 -7.43 21.81 -12.31
N TYR A 606 -6.35 22.52 -12.63
CA TYR A 606 -6.41 23.80 -13.33
C TYR A 606 -7.02 23.64 -14.73
N LEU A 607 -6.50 22.69 -15.52
CA LEU A 607 -6.94 22.47 -16.90
C LEU A 607 -8.43 22.10 -16.97
N PHE A 608 -8.87 21.12 -16.18
CA PHE A 608 -10.25 20.65 -16.24
C PHE A 608 -11.23 21.65 -15.61
N ALA A 609 -10.85 22.38 -14.56
CA ALA A 609 -11.67 23.46 -14.03
C ALA A 609 -11.84 24.59 -15.05
N PHE A 610 -10.77 24.95 -15.78
CA PHE A 610 -10.80 25.97 -16.82
C PHE A 610 -11.74 25.57 -17.96
N LEU A 611 -11.57 24.34 -18.47
CA LEU A 611 -12.42 23.79 -19.52
C LEU A 611 -13.88 23.72 -19.08
N ALA A 612 -14.15 23.30 -17.85
CA ALA A 612 -15.50 23.24 -17.32
C ALA A 612 -16.16 24.62 -17.26
N ARG A 613 -15.45 25.65 -16.77
CA ARG A 613 -15.96 27.03 -16.76
C ARG A 613 -16.26 27.54 -18.16
N MET A 614 -15.32 27.34 -19.08
CA MET A 614 -15.46 27.80 -20.46
C MET A 614 -16.66 27.13 -21.13
N LEU A 615 -16.84 25.83 -20.95
CA LEU A 615 -17.99 25.08 -21.48
C LEU A 615 -19.30 25.59 -20.90
N ILE A 616 -19.38 25.83 -19.60
CA ILE A 616 -20.61 26.33 -18.98
C ILE A 616 -20.96 27.73 -19.50
N ASN A 617 -20.00 28.66 -19.52
CA ASN A 617 -20.23 30.03 -19.99
C ASN A 617 -20.52 30.14 -21.49
N LEU A 618 -20.27 29.08 -22.28
CA LEU A 618 -20.63 29.02 -23.70
C LEU A 618 -22.10 28.59 -23.89
N TRP A 619 -22.65 27.83 -22.94
CA TRP A 619 -23.98 27.23 -23.03
C TRP A 619 -25.04 27.99 -22.22
N PHE A 620 -24.62 28.69 -21.16
CA PHE A 620 -25.41 29.55 -20.29
C PHE A 620 -24.77 30.93 -20.26
#